data_AF-A0A2W1B0J0-F1
#
_entry.id   AF-A0A2W1B0J0-F1
#
_cell.length_a   1.000
_cell.length_b   1.000
_cell.length_c   1.000
_cell.angle_alpha   90.00
_cell.angle_beta   90.00
_cell.angle_gamma   90.00
#
_symmetry.space_group_name_H-M   'P 1'
#
loop_
_entity.id
_entity.type
_entity.pdbx_description
1 polymer ?
#
loop_
_entity_poly.entity_id
_entity_poly.type
_entity_poly.pdbx_seq_one_letter_code
_entity_poly.pdbx_strand_id
1 'polypeptide(L)'
;MDVAIAEKLLLEIKEIMNSLGVQFFLRQGTCLGAIRDNAFIPWDDDLDLGVILGVNGFTDQSIEPLLAAFRESGYYVQSGSSDSLIYTTLLKDNMRVDVLFHRVIDEQIYHWPGIWLPVTLFNQLKEINFLGKTFLVPNPPEEYLRIKYGPNWQSPKRFDYAKDVVDNVPKEQLPRFLERTSRSISGFFYPGNVTRLRVLDNNGAPVDRANIRIVGLGNFKTNKQGYAKLYLKTKGYSSSMPPSLSDEVGDLYSIVISYNDQEEVLYEEILAPNRSYLYNPDPVQTEGRIFVLDQV
;
A
#
# COMPACT_ATOMS: atom_id res chain seq x y z
N MET A 1 -10.50 15.03 1.93
CA MET A 1 -11.72 14.40 2.43
C MET A 1 -12.69 15.45 2.98
N ASP A 2 -13.99 15.36 2.67
CA ASP A 2 -15.04 16.08 3.40
C ASP A 2 -15.35 15.34 4.71
N VAL A 3 -15.04 15.98 5.84
CA VAL A 3 -15.15 15.37 7.17
C VAL A 3 -16.60 14.97 7.50
N ALA A 4 -17.59 15.79 7.14
CA ALA A 4 -18.98 15.50 7.46
C ALA A 4 -19.50 14.29 6.67
N ILE A 5 -19.08 14.16 5.40
CA ILE A 5 -19.37 12.98 4.59
C ILE A 5 -18.66 11.75 5.17
N ALA A 6 -17.39 11.86 5.55
CA ALA A 6 -16.63 10.76 6.14
C ALA A 6 -17.25 10.25 7.45
N GLU A 7 -17.67 11.14 8.35
CA GLU A 7 -18.36 10.77 9.58
C GLU A 7 -19.65 10.02 9.30
N LYS A 8 -20.49 10.57 8.40
CA LYS A 8 -21.75 9.95 7.99
C LYS A 8 -21.52 8.55 7.43
N LEU A 9 -20.58 8.39 6.49
CA LEU A 9 -20.33 7.11 5.84
C LEU A 9 -19.70 6.08 6.78
N LEU A 10 -18.77 6.49 7.65
CA LEU A 10 -18.18 5.57 8.64
C LEU A 10 -19.25 5.02 9.60
N LEU A 11 -20.18 5.87 10.04
CA LEU A 11 -21.32 5.46 10.88
C LEU A 11 -22.29 4.56 10.11
N GLU A 12 -22.62 4.89 8.85
CA GLU A 12 -23.48 4.06 8.00
C GLU A 12 -22.88 2.67 7.76
N ILE A 13 -21.59 2.60 7.42
CA ILE A 13 -20.86 1.34 7.23
C ILE A 13 -20.86 0.51 8.52
N LYS A 14 -20.64 1.17 9.67
CA LYS A 14 -20.70 0.50 10.96
C LYS A 14 -22.06 -0.17 11.17
N GLU A 15 -23.17 0.51 10.87
CA GLU A 15 -24.51 -0.07 11.01
C GLU A 15 -24.72 -1.26 10.06
N ILE A 16 -24.30 -1.15 8.80
CA ILE A 16 -24.38 -2.24 7.81
C ILE A 16 -23.59 -3.46 8.30
N MET A 17 -22.32 -3.27 8.66
CA MET A 17 -21.44 -4.34 9.12
C MET A 17 -21.95 -4.98 10.42
N ASN A 18 -22.42 -4.18 11.38
CA ASN A 18 -23.03 -4.68 12.61
C ASN A 18 -24.28 -5.53 12.34
N SER A 19 -25.14 -5.12 11.40
CA SER A 19 -26.38 -5.85 11.07
C SER A 19 -26.11 -7.26 10.51
N LEU A 20 -24.93 -7.45 9.92
CA LEU A 20 -24.45 -8.73 9.38
C LEU A 20 -23.49 -9.46 10.34
N GLY A 21 -23.28 -8.95 11.56
CA GLY A 21 -22.38 -9.53 12.55
C GLY A 21 -20.89 -9.44 12.15
N VAL A 22 -20.52 -8.53 11.25
CA VAL A 22 -19.15 -8.37 10.77
C VAL A 22 -18.35 -7.51 11.72
N GLN A 23 -17.36 -8.11 12.36
CA GLN A 23 -16.37 -7.37 13.14
C GLN A 23 -15.28 -6.81 12.21
N PHE A 24 -15.12 -5.49 12.19
CA PHE A 24 -14.11 -4.78 11.43
C PHE A 24 -13.30 -3.86 12.34
N PHE A 25 -12.11 -3.45 11.88
CA PHE A 25 -11.26 -2.48 12.56
C PHE A 25 -10.90 -1.31 11.66
N LEU A 26 -10.63 -0.15 12.26
CA LEU A 26 -10.03 0.97 11.56
C LEU A 26 -8.56 0.63 11.26
N ARG A 27 -8.11 0.85 10.03
CA ARG A 27 -6.69 0.70 9.64
C ARG A 27 -6.14 2.01 9.08
N GLN A 28 -4.83 2.02 8.83
CA GLN A 28 -4.08 3.08 8.15
C GLN A 28 -4.49 4.50 8.57
N GLY A 29 -4.82 5.40 7.63
CA GLY A 29 -5.03 6.82 7.91
C GLY A 29 -6.18 7.06 8.88
N THR A 30 -7.25 6.27 8.74
CA THR A 30 -8.40 6.30 9.65
C THR A 30 -8.04 5.89 11.08
N CYS A 31 -7.27 4.81 11.26
CA CYS A 31 -6.78 4.41 12.58
C CYS A 31 -5.79 5.42 13.17
N LEU A 32 -4.89 5.94 12.34
CA LEU A 32 -3.88 6.92 12.75
C LEU A 32 -4.55 8.19 13.28
N GLY A 33 -5.50 8.75 12.53
CA GLY A 33 -6.26 9.92 12.96
C GLY A 33 -7.05 9.67 14.24
N ALA A 34 -7.78 8.56 14.32
CA ALA A 34 -8.59 8.24 15.50
C ALA A 34 -7.73 8.10 16.77
N ILE A 35 -6.53 7.53 16.68
CA ILE A 35 -5.65 7.32 17.84
C ILE A 35 -4.80 8.55 18.18
N ARG A 36 -4.24 9.22 17.17
CA ARG A 36 -3.33 10.35 17.38
C ARG A 36 -4.08 11.63 17.71
N ASP A 37 -5.12 11.92 16.93
CA ASP A 37 -5.78 13.24 16.90
C ASP A 37 -7.21 13.19 17.45
N ASN A 38 -7.77 11.98 17.66
CA ASN A 38 -9.19 11.77 17.90
C ASN A 38 -10.06 12.46 16.83
N ALA A 39 -9.58 12.47 15.60
CA ALA A 39 -10.18 13.13 14.43
C ALA A 39 -9.71 12.44 13.15
N PHE A 40 -10.39 12.69 12.04
CA PHE A 40 -9.84 12.30 10.74
C PHE A 40 -8.65 13.17 10.35
N ILE A 41 -7.72 12.61 9.55
CA ILE A 41 -6.57 13.36 9.05
C ILE A 41 -7.06 14.40 8.02
N PRO A 42 -6.74 15.71 8.17
CA PRO A 42 -7.32 16.75 7.32
C PRO A 42 -7.00 16.64 5.82
N TRP A 43 -5.86 16.01 5.50
CA TRP A 43 -5.39 15.81 4.13
C TRP A 43 -5.57 14.39 3.60
N ASP A 44 -6.19 13.48 4.37
CA ASP A 44 -6.61 12.17 3.85
C ASP A 44 -7.71 12.36 2.80
N ASP A 45 -7.88 11.37 1.93
CA ASP A 45 -8.87 11.35 0.87
C ASP A 45 -9.89 10.22 0.98
N ASP A 46 -9.72 9.29 1.92
CA ASP A 46 -10.58 8.11 2.07
C ASP A 46 -10.76 7.62 3.53
N LEU A 47 -11.51 6.52 3.65
CA LEU A 47 -11.65 5.76 4.89
C LEU A 47 -11.07 4.36 4.72
N ASP A 48 -10.40 3.89 5.77
CA ASP A 48 -9.58 2.69 5.75
C ASP A 48 -10.09 1.67 6.76
N LEU A 49 -10.70 0.58 6.29
CA LEU A 49 -11.29 -0.47 7.11
C LEU A 49 -10.65 -1.84 6.83
N GLY A 50 -10.59 -2.69 7.85
CA GLY A 50 -10.00 -4.02 7.78
C GLY A 50 -10.87 -5.10 8.42
N VAL A 51 -10.85 -6.28 7.84
CA VAL A 51 -11.47 -7.51 8.37
C VAL A 51 -10.45 -8.65 8.21
N ILE A 52 -10.37 -9.57 9.18
CA ILE A 52 -9.51 -10.76 9.05
C ILE A 52 -10.36 -11.96 8.68
N LEU A 53 -9.99 -12.62 7.59
CA LEU A 53 -10.64 -13.85 7.14
C LEU A 53 -10.27 -15.02 8.05
N GLY A 54 -11.27 -15.84 8.38
CA GLY A 54 -11.13 -17.00 9.26
C GLY A 54 -11.17 -16.67 10.75
N VAL A 55 -11.28 -15.39 11.13
CA VAL A 55 -11.41 -14.94 12.52
C VAL A 55 -12.86 -14.49 12.77
N ASN A 56 -13.37 -14.77 13.98
CA ASN A 56 -14.74 -14.41 14.40
C ASN A 56 -15.86 -14.90 13.45
N GLY A 57 -15.62 -16.01 12.73
CA GLY A 57 -16.61 -16.61 11.83
C GLY A 57 -16.80 -15.90 10.49
N PHE A 58 -16.05 -14.82 10.21
CA PHE A 58 -16.09 -14.16 8.90
C PHE A 58 -15.18 -14.90 7.91
N THR A 59 -15.74 -15.34 6.79
CA THR A 59 -15.03 -16.16 5.79
C THR A 59 -15.21 -15.58 4.39
N ASP A 60 -14.51 -16.12 3.38
CA ASP A 60 -14.68 -15.71 1.99
C ASP A 60 -16.15 -15.78 1.52
N GLN A 61 -16.95 -16.72 2.05
CA GLN A 61 -18.38 -16.85 1.74
C GLN A 61 -19.22 -15.70 2.32
N SER A 62 -18.73 -15.03 3.36
CA SER A 62 -19.39 -13.89 4.01
C SER A 62 -19.22 -12.58 3.23
N ILE A 63 -18.27 -12.52 2.29
CA ILE A 63 -17.90 -11.29 1.58
C ILE A 63 -19.02 -10.84 0.63
N GLU A 64 -19.47 -11.67 -0.30
CA GLU A 64 -20.50 -11.25 -1.26
C GLU A 64 -21.82 -10.80 -0.60
N PRO A 65 -22.35 -11.46 0.44
CA PRO A 65 -23.48 -10.93 1.20
C PRO A 65 -23.24 -9.52 1.76
N LEU A 66 -22.05 -9.25 2.29
CA LEU A 66 -21.67 -7.92 2.76
C LEU A 66 -21.57 -6.90 1.61
N LEU A 67 -20.96 -7.28 0.49
CA LEU A 67 -20.86 -6.43 -0.70
C LEU A 67 -22.24 -6.13 -1.29
N ALA A 68 -23.17 -7.10 -1.28
CA ALA A 68 -24.55 -6.91 -1.69
C ALA A 68 -25.27 -5.89 -0.80
N ALA A 69 -25.11 -5.96 0.53
CA ALA A 69 -25.70 -4.99 1.45
C ALA A 69 -25.17 -3.56 1.22
N PHE A 70 -23.88 -3.41 0.89
CA PHE A 70 -23.35 -2.11 0.47
C PHE A 70 -23.98 -1.61 -0.84
N ARG A 71 -24.10 -2.47 -1.85
CA ARG A 71 -24.77 -2.11 -3.13
C ARG A 71 -26.23 -1.69 -2.90
N GLU A 72 -26.97 -2.43 -2.07
CA GLU A 72 -28.35 -2.10 -1.69
C GLU A 72 -28.45 -0.77 -0.92
N SER A 73 -27.42 -0.43 -0.15
CA SER A 73 -27.31 0.85 0.56
C SER A 73 -26.80 2.00 -0.33
N GLY A 74 -26.66 1.76 -1.64
CA GLY A 74 -26.32 2.78 -2.63
C GLY A 74 -24.83 3.04 -2.83
N TYR A 75 -23.94 2.14 -2.36
CA TYR A 75 -22.52 2.21 -2.67
C TYR A 75 -22.26 1.61 -4.06
N TYR A 76 -21.41 2.27 -4.85
CA TYR A 76 -20.71 1.59 -5.93
C TYR A 76 -19.61 0.72 -5.31
N VAL A 77 -19.52 -0.54 -5.74
CA VAL A 77 -18.62 -1.53 -5.14
C VAL A 77 -17.74 -2.15 -6.22
N GLN A 78 -16.43 -1.99 -6.08
CA GLN A 78 -15.42 -2.68 -6.88
C GLN A 78 -14.56 -3.54 -5.96
N SER A 79 -14.26 -4.76 -6.37
CA SER A 79 -13.52 -5.72 -5.55
C SER A 79 -12.56 -6.55 -6.39
N GLY A 80 -11.52 -7.09 -5.76
CA GLY A 80 -10.75 -8.16 -6.37
C GLY A 80 -9.74 -8.85 -5.46
N SER A 81 -9.19 -9.92 -6.05
CA SER A 81 -8.27 -10.91 -5.49
C SER A 81 -6.79 -10.53 -5.51
N SER A 82 -6.06 -10.68 -4.40
CA SER A 82 -4.65 -11.10 -4.42
C SER A 82 -4.48 -12.39 -3.60
N ASP A 83 -3.25 -12.91 -3.49
CA ASP A 83 -2.94 -14.04 -2.60
C ASP A 83 -3.06 -13.66 -1.11
N SER A 84 -2.77 -12.40 -0.77
CA SER A 84 -2.68 -11.93 0.62
C SER A 84 -3.99 -11.34 1.17
N LEU A 85 -4.86 -10.85 0.28
CA LEU A 85 -6.10 -10.18 0.67
C LEU A 85 -7.12 -10.13 -0.46
N ILE A 86 -8.36 -9.81 -0.11
CA ILE A 86 -9.38 -9.28 -1.02
C ILE A 86 -9.49 -7.80 -0.72
N TYR A 87 -9.27 -6.94 -1.71
CA TYR A 87 -9.45 -5.50 -1.57
C TYR A 87 -10.83 -5.14 -2.12
N THR A 88 -11.52 -4.21 -1.48
CA THR A 88 -12.81 -3.70 -1.93
C THR A 88 -12.85 -2.20 -1.75
N THR A 89 -13.12 -1.50 -2.85
CA THR A 89 -13.33 -0.07 -2.87
C THR A 89 -14.82 0.21 -2.95
N LEU A 90 -15.34 0.94 -1.96
CA LEU A 90 -16.68 1.46 -1.92
C LEU A 90 -16.65 2.95 -2.29
N LEU A 91 -17.57 3.39 -3.13
CA LEU A 91 -17.72 4.80 -3.48
C LEU A 91 -19.17 5.24 -3.25
N LYS A 92 -19.34 6.28 -2.44
CA LYS A 92 -20.63 6.94 -2.17
C LYS A 92 -20.39 8.40 -1.78
N ASP A 93 -21.30 9.29 -2.17
CA ASP A 93 -21.20 10.73 -1.88
C ASP A 93 -19.82 11.35 -2.24
N ASN A 94 -19.20 10.86 -3.34
CA ASN A 94 -17.87 11.25 -3.81
C ASN A 94 -16.73 10.99 -2.80
N MET A 95 -16.91 10.01 -1.91
CA MET A 95 -15.91 9.56 -0.94
C MET A 95 -15.56 8.10 -1.18
N ARG A 96 -14.26 7.79 -1.17
CA ARG A 96 -13.74 6.42 -1.20
C ARG A 96 -13.72 5.82 0.21
N VAL A 97 -14.11 4.56 0.33
CA VAL A 97 -13.88 3.74 1.53
C VAL A 97 -13.27 2.41 1.09
N ASP A 98 -12.07 2.12 1.55
CA ASP A 98 -11.38 0.88 1.27
C ASP A 98 -11.57 -0.11 2.41
N VAL A 99 -12.18 -1.26 2.07
CA VAL A 99 -12.37 -2.40 2.96
C VAL A 99 -11.44 -3.52 2.52
N LEU A 100 -10.46 -3.85 3.35
CA LEU A 100 -9.51 -4.94 3.09
C LEU A 100 -9.86 -6.17 3.92
N PHE A 101 -10.08 -7.30 3.24
CA PHE A 101 -10.25 -8.61 3.85
C PHE A 101 -8.90 -9.35 3.83
N HIS A 102 -8.21 -9.35 4.97
CA HIS A 102 -6.87 -9.88 5.10
C HIS A 102 -6.87 -11.41 5.28
N ARG A 103 -6.01 -12.10 4.53
CA ARG A 103 -5.68 -13.50 4.78
C ARG A 103 -4.49 -13.58 5.72
N VAL A 104 -4.54 -14.54 6.64
CA VAL A 104 -3.42 -14.83 7.53
C VAL A 104 -2.45 -15.76 6.81
N ILE A 105 -1.19 -15.34 6.67
CA ILE A 105 -0.10 -16.09 6.05
C ILE A 105 1.05 -16.09 7.04
N ASP A 106 1.52 -17.27 7.44
CA ASP A 106 2.62 -17.44 8.40
C ASP A 106 2.44 -16.56 9.67
N GLU A 107 1.23 -16.60 10.25
CA GLU A 107 0.84 -15.81 11.44
C GLU A 107 0.91 -14.28 11.25
N GLN A 108 0.90 -13.80 10.00
CA GLN A 108 0.99 -12.39 9.66
C GLN A 108 -0.11 -11.99 8.67
N ILE A 109 -0.39 -10.69 8.60
CA ILE A 109 -1.21 -10.09 7.55
C ILE A 109 -0.43 -9.03 6.78
N TYR A 110 -0.71 -8.93 5.49
CA TYR A 110 -0.03 -7.99 4.61
C TYR A 110 -0.69 -6.61 4.62
N HIS A 111 0.13 -5.57 4.76
CA HIS A 111 -0.21 -4.17 4.55
C HIS A 111 0.76 -3.57 3.54
N TRP A 112 0.22 -2.99 2.47
CA TRP A 112 1.04 -2.30 1.48
C TRP A 112 1.68 -1.02 2.08
N PRO A 113 2.91 -0.63 1.70
CA PRO A 113 3.83 -1.35 0.81
C PRO A 113 4.75 -2.29 1.59
N GLY A 114 4.65 -3.61 1.37
CA GLY A 114 5.68 -4.54 1.87
C GLY A 114 5.70 -4.79 3.38
N ILE A 115 4.72 -4.31 4.16
CA ILE A 115 4.70 -4.41 5.62
C ILE A 115 3.91 -5.63 6.03
N TRP A 116 4.53 -6.51 6.82
CA TRP A 116 3.85 -7.66 7.40
C TRP A 116 3.65 -7.43 8.89
N LEU A 117 2.40 -7.50 9.33
CA LEU A 117 2.00 -7.28 10.71
C LEU A 117 1.66 -8.61 11.37
N PRO A 118 2.14 -8.88 12.59
CA PRO A 118 1.77 -10.10 13.30
C PRO A 118 0.26 -10.12 13.57
N VAL A 119 -0.39 -11.24 13.26
CA VAL A 119 -1.85 -11.41 13.43
C VAL A 119 -2.29 -11.24 14.89
N THR A 120 -1.37 -11.42 15.83
CA THR A 120 -1.60 -11.23 17.27
C THR A 120 -2.12 -9.84 17.62
N LEU A 121 -1.76 -8.80 16.85
CA LEU A 121 -2.30 -7.44 17.02
C LEU A 121 -3.80 -7.33 16.76
N PHE A 122 -4.40 -8.35 16.16
CA PHE A 122 -5.79 -8.34 15.69
C PHE A 122 -6.65 -9.45 16.30
N ASN A 123 -6.05 -10.40 17.02
CA ASN A 123 -6.77 -11.46 17.72
C ASN A 123 -7.72 -10.91 18.80
N GLN A 124 -7.35 -9.78 19.41
CA GLN A 124 -8.15 -9.08 20.43
C GLN A 124 -8.08 -7.58 20.18
N LEU A 125 -8.93 -7.11 19.25
CA LEU A 125 -9.01 -5.69 18.90
C LEU A 125 -9.36 -4.84 20.13
N LYS A 126 -8.78 -3.63 20.18
CA LYS A 126 -9.03 -2.66 21.25
C LYS A 126 -10.23 -1.80 20.90
N GLU A 127 -11.14 -1.62 21.85
CA GLU A 127 -12.23 -0.66 21.73
C GLU A 127 -11.74 0.77 21.99
N ILE A 128 -12.19 1.70 21.14
CA ILE A 128 -11.99 3.13 21.31
C ILE A 128 -13.32 3.87 21.14
N ASN A 129 -13.46 5.04 21.77
CA ASN A 129 -14.53 5.97 21.46
C ASN A 129 -14.07 6.89 20.32
N PHE A 130 -14.81 6.88 19.22
CA PHE A 130 -14.57 7.77 18.09
C PHE A 130 -15.92 8.15 17.47
N LEU A 131 -16.12 9.43 17.15
CA LEU A 131 -17.41 9.95 16.65
C LEU A 131 -18.61 9.60 17.56
N GLY A 132 -18.38 9.54 18.88
CA GLY A 132 -19.42 9.20 19.86
C GLY A 132 -19.90 7.74 19.82
N LYS A 133 -19.21 6.85 19.09
CA LYS A 133 -19.48 5.41 19.02
C LYS A 133 -18.25 4.59 19.38
N THR A 134 -18.46 3.32 19.69
CA THR A 134 -17.36 2.37 19.89
C THR A 134 -16.87 1.83 18.54
N PHE A 135 -15.57 2.00 18.27
CA PHE A 135 -14.86 1.42 17.15
C PHE A 135 -13.75 0.49 17.63
N LEU A 136 -13.29 -0.38 16.74
CA LEU A 136 -12.21 -1.32 17.00
C LEU A 136 -10.95 -0.90 16.25
N VAL A 137 -9.81 -1.07 16.90
CA VAL A 137 -8.47 -0.84 16.33
C VAL A 137 -7.55 -2.01 16.69
N PRO A 138 -6.41 -2.17 15.99
CA PRO A 138 -5.37 -3.11 16.39
C PRO A 138 -4.90 -2.86 17.83
N ASN A 139 -4.44 -3.90 18.51
CA ASN A 139 -4.10 -3.87 19.93
C ASN A 139 -2.70 -4.43 20.21
N PRO A 140 -1.78 -3.62 20.80
CA PRO A 140 -1.92 -2.20 21.09
C PRO A 140 -1.84 -1.35 19.81
N PRO A 141 -2.66 -0.28 19.68
CA PRO A 141 -2.67 0.54 18.47
C PRO A 141 -1.34 1.26 18.26
N GLU A 142 -0.63 1.60 19.33
CA GLU A 142 0.67 2.27 19.27
C GLU A 142 1.76 1.38 18.64
N GLU A 143 1.67 0.06 18.80
CA GLU A 143 2.59 -0.89 18.17
C GLU A 143 2.26 -1.05 16.69
N TYR A 144 0.98 -1.21 16.36
CA TYR A 144 0.50 -1.22 14.97
C TYR A 144 0.96 0.03 14.20
N LEU A 145 0.73 1.22 14.76
CA LEU A 145 1.11 2.49 14.13
C LEU A 145 2.63 2.64 14.04
N ARG A 146 3.39 2.14 15.01
CA ARG A 146 4.86 2.13 14.95
C ARG A 146 5.40 1.20 13.87
N ILE A 147 4.82 0.03 13.68
CA ILE A 147 5.23 -0.89 12.60
C ILE A 147 4.87 -0.29 11.23
N LYS A 148 3.69 0.32 11.10
CA LYS A 148 3.20 0.87 9.83
C LYS A 148 3.88 2.19 9.44
N TYR A 149 3.98 3.13 10.37
CA TYR A 149 4.39 4.53 10.12
C TYR A 149 5.72 4.90 10.79
N GLY A 150 6.31 4.01 11.60
CA GLY A 150 7.61 4.22 12.20
C GLY A 150 7.62 4.87 13.56
N PRO A 151 8.81 5.10 14.14
CA PRO A 151 8.94 5.63 15.49
C PRO A 151 8.33 7.03 15.66
N ASN A 152 8.23 7.80 14.57
CA ASN A 152 7.75 9.18 14.58
C ASN A 152 6.26 9.32 14.23
N TRP A 153 5.49 8.23 14.22
CA TRP A 153 4.07 8.22 13.81
C TRP A 153 3.18 9.26 14.53
N GLN A 154 3.56 9.66 15.74
CA GLN A 154 2.86 10.67 16.55
C GLN A 154 3.02 12.09 16.01
N SER A 155 4.01 12.35 15.15
CA SER A 155 4.18 13.65 14.50
C SER A 155 3.29 13.72 13.26
N PRO A 156 2.42 14.74 13.11
CA PRO A 156 1.62 14.90 11.92
C PRO A 156 2.50 15.14 10.68
N LYS A 157 2.28 14.33 9.65
CA LYS A 157 3.05 14.30 8.41
C LYS A 157 2.10 14.25 7.22
N ARG A 158 2.33 15.08 6.21
CA ARG A 158 1.46 15.15 5.02
C ARG A 158 2.05 14.39 3.84
N PHE A 159 3.29 14.72 3.46
CA PHE A 159 3.96 14.12 2.30
C PHE A 159 5.17 13.28 2.71
N ASP A 160 5.77 13.62 3.86
CA ASP A 160 6.97 13.03 4.42
C ASP A 160 6.73 11.70 5.16
N TYR A 161 5.46 11.29 5.36
CA TYR A 161 5.14 10.00 5.95
C TYR A 161 5.57 8.82 5.06
N ALA A 162 5.58 9.02 3.73
CA ALA A 162 5.93 7.99 2.75
C ALA A 162 7.33 7.43 2.99
N LYS A 163 8.28 8.31 3.30
CA LYS A 163 9.65 7.93 3.61
C LYS A 163 9.72 7.10 4.88
N ASP A 164 9.05 7.53 5.95
CA ASP A 164 9.00 6.75 7.19
C ASP A 164 8.43 5.35 6.91
N VAL A 165 7.26 5.25 6.25
CA VAL A 165 6.64 3.97 5.90
C VAL A 165 7.62 3.06 5.16
N VAL A 166 8.25 3.55 4.10
CA VAL A 166 9.18 2.77 3.26
C VAL A 166 10.45 2.36 4.00
N ASP A 167 10.97 3.23 4.87
CA ASP A 167 12.16 2.93 5.68
C ASP A 167 11.89 1.88 6.77
N ASN A 168 10.64 1.78 7.25
CA ASN A 168 10.23 0.73 8.18
C ASN A 168 10.02 -0.63 7.51
N VAL A 169 9.86 -0.67 6.18
CA VAL A 169 9.77 -1.95 5.48
C VAL A 169 11.09 -2.69 5.64
N PRO A 170 11.09 -3.89 6.24
CA PRO A 170 12.31 -4.67 6.44
C PRO A 170 13.12 -4.70 5.14
N LYS A 171 14.38 -4.24 5.21
CA LYS A 171 15.29 -4.38 4.08
C LYS A 171 15.47 -5.88 3.89
N GLU A 172 14.98 -6.40 2.77
CA GLU A 172 14.99 -7.83 2.46
C GLU A 172 16.30 -8.49 2.90
N GLN A 173 16.21 -9.44 3.84
CA GLN A 173 17.26 -10.44 3.99
C GLN A 173 17.00 -11.53 2.95
N LEU A 174 17.23 -11.24 1.67
CA LEU A 174 17.38 -12.35 0.72
C LEU A 174 18.60 -13.16 1.18
N PRO A 175 18.49 -14.50 1.33
CA PRO A 175 19.68 -15.32 1.51
C PRO A 175 20.65 -15.01 0.37
N ARG A 176 21.88 -14.59 0.68
CA ARG A 176 22.95 -14.24 -0.28
C ARG A 176 23.15 -15.26 -1.42
N PHE A 177 22.71 -16.50 -1.22
CA PHE A 177 22.78 -17.59 -2.19
C PHE A 177 21.73 -17.49 -3.33
N LEU A 178 20.54 -16.91 -3.07
CA LEU A 178 19.46 -16.75 -4.04
C LEU A 178 19.56 -15.45 -4.86
N GLU A 179 20.22 -14.42 -4.35
CA GLU A 179 20.40 -13.13 -5.05
C GLU A 179 21.19 -13.28 -6.36
N ARG A 180 22.18 -14.17 -6.38
CA ARG A 180 23.11 -14.31 -7.51
C ARG A 180 22.62 -15.32 -8.55
N THR A 181 21.91 -16.35 -8.11
CA THR A 181 21.40 -17.43 -8.96
C THR A 181 20.07 -17.06 -9.61
N SER A 182 19.13 -16.44 -8.89
CA SER A 182 17.81 -16.08 -9.46
C SER A 182 17.89 -14.99 -10.55
N ARG A 183 18.80 -14.02 -10.43
CA ARG A 183 18.96 -12.90 -11.39
C ARG A 183 19.52 -13.35 -12.75
N SER A 184 20.46 -14.30 -12.76
CA SER A 184 20.97 -14.90 -14.01
C SER A 184 19.95 -15.84 -14.65
N ILE A 185 19.13 -16.51 -13.85
CA ILE A 185 18.10 -17.44 -14.29
C ILE A 185 16.91 -16.69 -14.90
N SER A 186 16.36 -15.66 -14.24
CA SER A 186 15.22 -14.90 -14.78
C SER A 186 15.54 -14.21 -16.11
N GLY A 187 16.74 -13.63 -16.25
CA GLY A 187 17.23 -13.07 -17.51
C GLY A 187 17.49 -14.11 -18.62
N PHE A 188 17.72 -15.37 -18.26
CA PHE A 188 17.93 -16.48 -19.20
C PHE A 188 16.62 -17.13 -19.65
N PHE A 189 15.63 -17.25 -18.76
CA PHE A 189 14.32 -17.85 -19.05
C PHE A 189 13.30 -16.85 -19.61
N TYR A 190 13.48 -15.54 -19.39
CA TYR A 190 12.59 -14.49 -19.91
C TYR A 190 13.35 -13.30 -20.52
N PRO A 191 14.17 -13.49 -21.58
CA PRO A 191 15.00 -12.44 -22.17
C PRO A 191 14.23 -11.27 -22.79
N GLY A 192 12.90 -11.37 -22.90
CA GLY A 192 12.01 -10.33 -23.42
C GLY A 192 11.18 -9.59 -22.37
N ASN A 193 11.17 -10.00 -21.09
CA ASN A 193 10.33 -9.42 -20.02
C ASN A 193 11.09 -8.44 -19.10
N VAL A 194 11.53 -7.30 -19.64
CA VAL A 194 12.37 -6.34 -18.89
C VAL A 194 11.80 -4.93 -18.97
N THR A 195 11.37 -4.43 -17.83
CA THR A 195 11.04 -3.01 -17.63
C THR A 195 12.33 -2.22 -17.46
N ARG A 196 12.41 -1.03 -18.03
CA ARG A 196 13.58 -0.16 -17.90
C ARG A 196 13.21 1.12 -17.18
N LEU A 197 14.04 1.55 -16.24
CA LEU A 197 13.93 2.86 -15.62
C LEU A 197 15.19 3.65 -15.93
N ARG A 198 15.03 4.83 -16.54
CA ARG A 198 16.11 5.80 -16.77
C ARG A 198 16.08 6.85 -15.67
N VAL A 199 17.23 7.11 -15.05
CA VAL A 199 17.40 8.12 -14.00
C VAL A 199 18.23 9.27 -14.55
N LEU A 200 17.68 10.48 -14.49
CA LEU A 200 18.38 11.73 -14.77
C LEU A 200 18.66 12.51 -13.47
N ASP A 201 19.65 13.40 -13.51
CA ASP A 201 19.88 14.39 -12.45
C ASP A 201 19.12 15.69 -12.71
N ASN A 202 19.28 16.67 -11.81
CA ASN A 202 18.63 18.00 -11.93
C ASN A 202 19.02 18.79 -13.19
N ASN A 203 20.08 18.38 -13.90
CA ASN A 203 20.53 18.99 -15.16
C ASN A 203 20.06 18.19 -16.39
N GLY A 204 19.27 17.12 -16.20
CA GLY A 204 18.84 16.22 -17.26
C GLY A 204 19.93 15.26 -17.74
N ALA A 205 21.06 15.14 -17.02
CA ALA A 205 22.14 14.24 -17.38
C ALA A 205 21.88 12.82 -16.82
N PRO A 206 22.25 11.75 -17.56
CA PRO A 206 22.08 10.38 -17.08
C PRO A 206 22.96 10.09 -15.86
N VAL A 207 22.37 9.46 -14.83
CA VAL A 207 23.08 9.13 -13.60
C VAL A 207 23.65 7.71 -13.67
N ASP A 208 24.97 7.57 -13.63
CA ASP A 208 25.63 6.26 -13.51
C ASP A 208 25.53 5.72 -12.08
N ARG A 209 25.24 4.42 -11.94
CA ARG A 209 25.17 3.70 -10.66
C ARG A 209 24.17 4.26 -9.62
N ALA A 210 23.13 4.98 -10.04
CA ALA A 210 22.00 5.27 -9.18
C ALA A 210 21.39 3.96 -8.66
N ASN A 211 21.08 3.90 -7.37
CA ASN A 211 20.44 2.77 -6.74
C ASN A 211 18.92 2.96 -6.77
N ILE A 212 18.22 1.97 -7.32
CA ILE A 212 16.76 1.91 -7.38
C ILE A 212 16.32 0.74 -6.53
N ARG A 213 15.72 0.99 -5.37
CA ARG A 213 15.07 -0.02 -4.55
C ARG A 213 13.59 -0.07 -4.91
N ILE A 214 13.09 -1.22 -5.31
CA ILE A 214 11.65 -1.48 -5.39
C ILE A 214 11.26 -2.26 -4.13
N VAL A 215 10.33 -1.71 -3.35
CA VAL A 215 9.85 -2.34 -2.11
C VAL A 215 9.25 -3.71 -2.41
N GLY A 216 9.71 -4.75 -1.71
CA GLY A 216 9.26 -6.15 -1.90
C GLY A 216 9.84 -6.86 -3.15
N LEU A 217 10.74 -6.22 -3.89
CA LEU A 217 11.41 -6.83 -5.05
C LEU A 217 12.93 -6.82 -4.99
N GLY A 218 13.55 -5.73 -4.51
CA GLY A 218 14.99 -5.62 -4.31
C GLY A 218 15.63 -4.37 -4.91
N ASN A 219 16.96 -4.40 -5.08
CA ASN A 219 17.76 -3.27 -5.54
C ASN A 219 18.31 -3.47 -6.95
N PHE A 220 18.30 -2.41 -7.74
CA PHE A 220 18.78 -2.32 -9.12
C PHE A 220 19.73 -1.13 -9.26
N LYS A 221 20.64 -1.19 -10.24
CA LYS A 221 21.58 -0.09 -10.51
C LYS A 221 21.53 0.34 -11.96
N THR A 222 21.63 1.64 -12.17
CA THR A 222 21.75 2.20 -13.52
C THR A 222 23.13 1.98 -14.11
N ASN A 223 23.19 1.88 -15.44
CA ASN A 223 24.43 1.92 -16.21
C ASN A 223 24.86 3.37 -16.53
N LYS A 224 25.94 3.53 -17.29
CA LYS A 224 26.47 4.85 -17.71
C LYS A 224 25.49 5.71 -18.51
N GLN A 225 24.46 5.11 -19.09
CA GLN A 225 23.41 5.80 -19.85
C GLN A 225 22.19 6.14 -18.97
N GLY A 226 22.26 5.84 -17.67
CA GLY A 226 21.20 6.10 -16.70
C GLY A 226 20.14 5.00 -16.60
N TYR A 227 20.30 3.87 -17.31
CA TYR A 227 19.27 2.83 -17.36
C TYR A 227 19.51 1.69 -16.38
N ALA A 228 18.49 1.34 -15.61
CA ALA A 228 18.40 0.09 -14.87
C ALA A 228 17.38 -0.86 -15.52
N LYS A 229 17.67 -2.16 -15.45
CA LYS A 229 16.75 -3.23 -15.86
C LYS A 229 16.01 -3.73 -14.63
N LEU A 230 14.70 -3.57 -14.61
CA LEU A 230 13.80 -3.98 -13.55
C LEU A 230 13.12 -5.28 -13.97
N TYR A 231 13.24 -6.31 -13.13
CA TYR A 231 12.64 -7.62 -13.36
C TYR A 231 11.38 -7.73 -12.51
N LEU A 232 10.32 -7.07 -12.96
CA LEU A 232 9.03 -7.07 -12.28
C LEU A 232 8.43 -8.49 -12.30
N LYS A 233 7.84 -8.93 -11.19
CA LYS A 233 7.12 -10.20 -11.15
C LYS A 233 5.78 -10.00 -11.84
N THR A 234 5.35 -10.98 -12.65
CA THR A 234 4.11 -10.90 -13.42
C THR A 234 2.85 -11.31 -12.65
N LYS A 235 2.93 -11.47 -11.32
CA LYS A 235 1.84 -11.71 -10.34
C LYS A 235 2.47 -12.21 -9.04
N GLY A 236 2.42 -11.40 -7.98
CA GLY A 236 2.84 -11.85 -6.64
C GLY A 236 3.05 -10.72 -5.64
N TYR A 237 2.33 -10.80 -4.52
CA TYR A 237 2.41 -9.99 -3.28
C TYR A 237 2.43 -8.45 -3.38
N SER A 238 2.27 -7.88 -4.56
CA SER A 238 1.93 -6.47 -4.78
C SER A 238 0.64 -6.49 -5.61
N SER A 239 -0.49 -5.99 -5.15
CA SER A 239 -0.71 -4.59 -4.84
C SER A 239 -1.99 -4.44 -3.97
N SER A 240 -2.15 -3.28 -3.34
CA SER A 240 -3.42 -2.78 -2.77
C SER A 240 -4.46 -2.42 -3.83
N MET A 241 -4.09 -2.53 -5.11
CA MET A 241 -4.95 -2.27 -6.24
C MET A 241 -5.49 -3.59 -6.79
N PRO A 242 -6.61 -3.55 -7.53
CA PRO A 242 -6.88 -4.59 -8.51
C PRO A 242 -5.63 -5.00 -9.26
N PRO A 243 -5.40 -6.31 -9.52
CA PRO A 243 -4.72 -6.67 -10.73
C PRO A 243 -5.41 -5.85 -11.81
N SER A 244 -4.70 -4.91 -12.43
CA SER A 244 -5.29 -4.11 -13.47
C SER A 244 -5.90 -5.06 -14.49
N LEU A 245 -7.07 -4.69 -15.02
CA LEU A 245 -7.84 -5.51 -15.96
C LEU A 245 -7.03 -5.96 -17.20
N SER A 246 -5.82 -5.43 -17.38
CA SER A 246 -4.82 -5.87 -18.35
C SER A 246 -3.38 -5.63 -17.85
N ASP A 247 -2.43 -6.40 -18.39
CA ASP A 247 -0.98 -6.15 -18.29
C ASP A 247 -0.57 -4.78 -18.89
N GLU A 248 -1.50 -4.06 -19.53
CA GLU A 248 -1.25 -2.77 -20.19
C GLU A 248 -1.14 -1.61 -19.21
N VAL A 249 -1.85 -1.68 -18.06
CA VAL A 249 -1.84 -0.59 -17.07
C VAL A 249 -0.64 -0.71 -16.14
N GLY A 250 -0.33 -1.91 -15.63
CA GLY A 250 0.81 -2.17 -14.74
C GLY A 250 0.43 -2.27 -13.26
N ASP A 251 1.41 -2.65 -12.43
CA ASP A 251 1.23 -2.82 -10.99
C ASP A 251 1.78 -1.61 -10.21
N LEU A 252 1.24 -1.39 -9.00
CA LEU A 252 1.68 -0.33 -8.09
C LEU A 252 2.93 -0.74 -7.31
N TYR A 253 3.93 0.14 -7.27
CA TYR A 253 5.20 -0.04 -6.56
C TYR A 253 5.57 1.21 -5.76
N SER A 254 6.17 1.00 -4.59
CA SER A 254 6.96 2.04 -3.92
C SER A 254 8.43 1.90 -4.32
N ILE A 255 9.03 3.00 -4.76
CA ILE A 255 10.38 3.02 -5.34
C ILE A 255 11.23 4.04 -4.57
N VAL A 256 12.44 3.64 -4.17
CA VAL A 256 13.43 4.56 -3.61
C VAL A 256 14.55 4.72 -4.62
N ILE A 257 14.79 5.95 -5.06
CA ILE A 257 15.87 6.31 -5.98
C ILE A 257 16.91 7.08 -5.18
N SER A 258 18.16 6.61 -5.22
CA SER A 258 19.26 7.21 -4.48
C SER A 258 20.53 7.29 -5.33
N TYR A 259 21.18 8.45 -5.33
CA TYR A 259 22.45 8.68 -6.00
C TYR A 259 23.14 9.89 -5.37
N ASN A 260 24.47 9.86 -5.31
CA ASN A 260 25.25 10.82 -4.54
C ASN A 260 24.72 10.92 -3.09
N ASP A 261 24.43 12.14 -2.62
CA ASP A 261 23.82 12.41 -1.31
C ASP A 261 22.29 12.63 -1.39
N GLN A 262 21.67 12.28 -2.52
CA GLN A 262 20.23 12.44 -2.75
C GLN A 262 19.52 11.10 -2.61
N GLU A 263 18.35 11.12 -1.97
CA GLU A 263 17.43 9.99 -1.88
C GLU A 263 16.00 10.53 -2.01
N GLU A 264 15.21 9.90 -2.88
CA GLU A 264 13.81 10.24 -3.07
C GLU A 264 12.96 8.96 -3.00
N VAL A 265 11.82 9.07 -2.32
CA VAL A 265 10.80 8.03 -2.25
C VAL A 265 9.66 8.42 -3.19
N LEU A 266 9.47 7.64 -4.24
CA LEU A 266 8.27 7.63 -5.06
C LEU A 266 7.31 6.63 -4.44
N TYR A 267 6.29 7.13 -3.74
CA TYR A 267 5.48 6.28 -2.87
C TYR A 267 4.58 5.35 -3.67
N GLU A 268 4.00 5.85 -4.76
CA GLU A 268 3.06 5.15 -5.63
C GLU A 268 3.46 5.36 -7.09
N GLU A 269 3.98 4.32 -7.74
CA GLU A 269 4.32 4.33 -9.16
C GLU A 269 3.73 3.11 -9.85
N ILE A 270 3.15 3.31 -11.03
CA ILE A 270 2.61 2.23 -11.85
C ILE A 270 3.66 1.80 -12.86
N LEU A 271 4.13 0.56 -12.73
CA LEU A 271 5.08 -0.03 -13.66
C LEU A 271 4.48 -1.28 -14.31
N ALA A 272 4.48 -1.31 -15.63
CA ALA A 272 4.13 -2.47 -16.41
C ALA A 272 5.39 -3.21 -16.90
N PRO A 273 5.35 -4.54 -17.03
CA PRO A 273 6.37 -5.30 -17.74
C PRO A 273 6.62 -4.72 -19.14
N ASN A 274 7.86 -4.78 -19.61
CA ASN A 274 8.24 -4.40 -20.99
C ASN A 274 8.03 -2.95 -21.40
N ARG A 275 7.84 -2.07 -20.43
CA ARG A 275 7.81 -0.62 -20.66
C ARG A 275 9.13 0.03 -20.26
N SER A 276 9.36 1.24 -20.76
CA SER A 276 10.44 2.09 -20.31
C SER A 276 9.84 3.30 -19.60
N TYR A 277 10.50 3.72 -18.52
CA TYR A 277 10.09 4.84 -17.69
C TYR A 277 11.26 5.79 -17.52
N LEU A 278 10.95 7.07 -17.37
CA LEU A 278 11.90 8.14 -17.10
C LEU A 278 11.59 8.73 -15.72
N TYR A 279 12.60 8.77 -14.88
CA TYR A 279 12.59 9.53 -13.64
C TYR A 279 13.35 10.85 -13.84
N ASN A 280 12.67 11.94 -13.45
CA ASN A 280 13.25 13.26 -13.29
C ASN A 280 13.12 13.69 -11.82
N PRO A 281 14.22 14.11 -11.16
CA PRO A 281 14.13 14.70 -9.83
C PRO A 281 13.36 16.02 -9.89
N ASP A 282 12.64 16.31 -8.83
CA ASP A 282 11.98 17.60 -8.64
C ASP A 282 12.64 18.34 -7.47
N PRO A 283 13.39 19.43 -7.73
CA PRO A 283 14.08 20.17 -6.68
C PRO A 283 13.12 20.97 -5.78
N VAL A 284 11.85 21.13 -6.18
CA VAL A 284 10.82 21.86 -5.42
C VAL A 284 10.03 20.91 -4.53
N GLN A 285 9.76 19.69 -5.01
CA GLN A 285 9.07 18.66 -4.26
C GLN A 285 9.92 17.39 -4.15
N THR A 286 10.58 17.19 -3.01
CA THR A 286 11.46 16.03 -2.78
C THR A 286 10.78 14.88 -2.04
N GLU A 287 9.51 15.04 -1.63
CA GLU A 287 8.79 14.10 -0.77
C GLU A 287 7.33 13.91 -1.23
N GLY A 288 6.79 12.72 -0.96
CA GLY A 288 5.40 12.38 -1.26
C GLY A 288 5.04 12.43 -2.75
N ARG A 289 6.03 12.27 -3.64
CA ARG A 289 5.79 12.21 -5.09
C ARG A 289 5.19 10.84 -5.45
N ILE A 290 4.14 10.88 -6.27
CA ILE A 290 3.38 9.74 -6.75
C ILE A 290 3.04 9.95 -8.23
N PHE A 291 3.02 8.87 -9.00
CA PHE A 291 2.74 8.85 -10.44
C PHE A 291 3.55 9.87 -11.25
N VAL A 292 4.85 10.00 -10.92
CA VAL A 292 5.74 10.99 -11.56
C VAL A 292 6.67 10.38 -12.60
N LEU A 293 6.66 9.06 -12.78
CA LEU A 293 7.44 8.41 -13.83
C LEU A 293 6.76 8.55 -15.19
N ASP A 294 7.47 9.14 -16.15
CA ASP A 294 6.99 9.26 -17.52
C ASP A 294 7.24 7.95 -18.29
N GLN A 295 6.20 7.35 -18.86
CA GLN A 295 6.36 6.21 -19.75
C GLN A 295 6.89 6.69 -21.12
N VAL A 296 7.98 6.07 -21.60
CA VAL A 296 8.71 6.43 -22.84
C VAL A 296 8.92 5.26 -23.79
#